data_AF-A0A1A9ZNI3-F1
#
_entry.id   AF-A0A1A9ZNI3-F1
#
_cell.length_a   1.000
_cell.length_b   1.000
_cell.length_c   1.000
_cell.angle_alpha   90.00
_cell.angle_beta   90.00
_cell.angle_gamma   90.00
#
_symmetry.space_group_name_H-M   'P 1'
#
loop_
_entity.id
_entity.type
_entity.pdbx_description
1 polymer ?
#
loop_
_entity_poly.entity_id
_entity_poly.type
_entity_poly.pdbx_seq_one_letter_code
_entity_poly.pdbx_strand_id
1 'polypeptide(L)'
;MHHGDGSTSTIGREEARRPLMKAYMFQRRVLFSCSCLMVLSLLMWIVAIATDHWIIITGTGGIFIPETRRFFMSSHSGLWRFCRFTVTPNALPSANVVRNFTSIAYQNPSTLHEAKMNCSKLDFIEEFSSLIVDKPLVNFTEAARKRMFAHWVRNEEPEFQTLKNAFQSIVLSTTEARNDLDPIEAKPIPIDPLDIRSIQGLRVFGAALQKVLVNSTHYYFVIPETAQAAIFEGWNEKRFVPKLFWPFARDLGLPAFVLNDDRVILQLVPPKPPKKGRQANGYDYIPNRRCKYIDMFPNANELRTDPGFDYTLMDYIRSQASFACITVFVMCLGSVFSFYTFKNPRYMFKRLAGGINLVAASTALVVIQVMFASVDYTKEHLFYAYPDGAELTYGYGVYLAWFTFAVNIACGVLFLWYSGKKKGNKAPTDEIAMADEAVNIGR
;
A
#
# COMPACT_ATOMS: atom_id res chain seq x y z
N MET A 1 -91.69 7.80 28.24
CA MET A 1 -90.66 8.84 28.04
C MET A 1 -89.40 8.16 27.51
N HIS A 2 -89.22 8.20 26.20
CA HIS A 2 -87.98 7.82 25.52
C HIS A 2 -87.21 9.12 25.26
N HIS A 3 -86.11 9.31 25.98
CA HIS A 3 -85.02 10.25 25.72
C HIS A 3 -83.80 9.53 26.32
N GLY A 4 -82.64 9.36 25.70
CA GLY A 4 -82.06 10.00 24.54
C GLY A 4 -80.54 10.07 24.77
N ASP A 5 -79.90 8.94 25.14
CA ASP A 5 -78.47 8.88 25.50
C ASP A 5 -77.68 8.00 24.50
N GLY A 6 -77.78 8.32 23.21
CA GLY A 6 -77.10 7.58 22.15
C GLY A 6 -75.91 8.30 21.50
N SER A 7 -75.72 9.60 21.74
CA SER A 7 -74.84 10.43 20.90
C SER A 7 -73.63 11.05 21.61
N THR A 8 -73.53 10.91 22.95
CA THR A 8 -72.45 11.52 23.74
C THR A 8 -71.19 10.65 23.82
N SER A 9 -71.27 9.35 23.50
CA SER A 9 -70.16 8.40 23.62
C SER A 9 -69.16 8.47 22.47
N THR A 10 -69.61 8.82 21.26
CA THR A 10 -68.76 8.96 20.06
C THR A 10 -68.03 10.29 20.03
N ILE A 11 -68.71 11.40 20.36
CA ILE A 11 -68.13 12.75 20.38
C ILE A 11 -67.02 12.86 21.44
N GLY A 12 -67.25 12.35 22.66
CA GLY A 12 -66.22 12.33 23.71
C GLY A 12 -65.03 11.42 23.40
N ARG A 13 -65.25 10.32 22.67
CA ARG A 13 -64.19 9.40 22.22
C ARG A 13 -63.32 10.01 21.12
N GLU A 14 -63.91 10.77 20.21
CA GLU A 14 -63.18 11.51 19.17
C GLU A 14 -62.33 12.62 19.78
N GLU A 15 -62.87 13.36 20.74
CA GLU A 15 -62.18 14.46 21.41
C GLU A 15 -60.97 13.97 22.22
N ALA A 16 -61.11 12.83 22.91
CA ALA A 16 -60.02 12.14 23.62
C ALA A 16 -58.90 11.62 22.68
N ARG A 17 -59.20 11.34 21.40
CA ARG A 17 -58.23 10.82 20.42
C ARG A 17 -57.45 11.88 19.67
N ARG A 18 -57.91 13.14 19.64
CA ARG A 18 -57.20 14.27 19.00
C ARG A 18 -55.73 14.44 19.46
N PRO A 19 -55.39 14.48 20.76
CA PRO A 19 -53.99 14.61 21.18
C PRO A 19 -53.15 13.39 20.78
N LEU A 20 -53.74 12.20 20.81
CA LEU A 20 -53.10 10.95 20.45
C LEU A 20 -52.81 10.87 18.93
N MET A 21 -53.71 11.41 18.11
CA MET A 21 -53.54 11.53 16.66
C MET A 21 -52.45 12.56 16.30
N LYS A 22 -52.38 13.70 17.00
CA LYS A 22 -51.28 14.68 16.83
C LYS A 22 -49.92 14.04 17.16
N ALA A 23 -49.82 13.33 18.28
CA ALA A 23 -48.61 12.59 18.65
C ALA A 23 -48.24 11.51 17.61
N TYR A 24 -49.22 10.78 17.09
CA TYR A 24 -49.00 9.77 16.05
C TYR A 24 -48.50 10.37 14.73
N MET A 25 -49.07 11.50 14.29
CA MET A 25 -48.62 12.19 13.07
C MET A 25 -47.21 12.76 13.23
N PHE A 26 -46.87 13.27 14.41
CA PHE A 26 -45.49 13.68 14.73
C PHE A 26 -44.52 12.50 14.65
N GLN A 27 -44.86 11.38 15.29
CA GLN A 27 -44.08 10.13 15.22
C GLN A 27 -43.85 9.69 13.77
N ARG A 28 -44.89 9.72 12.95
CA ARG A 28 -44.81 9.31 11.53
C ARG A 28 -43.88 10.22 10.73
N ARG A 29 -43.89 11.54 10.99
CA ARG A 29 -42.96 12.50 10.36
C ARG A 29 -41.52 12.21 10.76
N VAL A 30 -41.25 12.00 12.05
CA VAL A 30 -39.89 11.67 12.54
C VAL A 30 -39.38 10.37 11.91
N LEU A 31 -40.20 9.31 11.89
CA LEU A 31 -39.82 8.03 11.27
C LEU A 31 -39.64 8.16 9.75
N PHE A 32 -40.40 9.02 9.09
CA PHE A 32 -40.24 9.28 7.65
C PHE A 32 -38.92 9.98 7.37
N SER A 33 -38.58 11.00 8.15
CA SER A 33 -37.25 11.64 8.09
C SER A 33 -36.13 10.64 8.35
N CYS A 34 -36.28 9.74 9.34
CA CYS A 34 -35.31 8.66 9.57
C CYS A 34 -35.18 7.74 8.34
N SER A 35 -36.28 7.40 7.69
CA SER A 35 -36.30 6.54 6.49
C SER A 35 -35.54 7.17 5.32
N CYS A 36 -35.76 8.46 5.07
CA CYS A 36 -34.99 9.21 4.09
C CYS A 36 -33.50 9.30 4.48
N LEU A 37 -33.21 9.54 5.76
CA LEU A 37 -31.84 9.63 6.28
C LEU A 37 -31.08 8.30 6.14
N MET A 38 -31.75 7.15 6.28
CA MET A 38 -31.14 5.84 6.08
C MET A 38 -30.78 5.56 4.63
N VAL A 39 -31.62 5.99 3.68
CA VAL A 39 -31.25 5.94 2.24
C VAL A 39 -30.05 6.81 1.96
N LEU A 40 -30.03 8.04 2.50
CA LEU A 40 -28.87 8.92 2.39
C LEU A 40 -27.62 8.26 3.01
N SER A 41 -27.76 7.63 4.17
CA SER A 41 -26.68 6.91 4.83
C SER A 41 -26.17 5.74 4.00
N LEU A 42 -27.04 5.00 3.31
CA LEU A 42 -26.65 3.92 2.41
C LEU A 42 -25.83 4.45 1.24
N LEU A 43 -26.26 5.55 0.62
CA LEU A 43 -25.50 6.19 -0.45
C LEU A 43 -24.14 6.69 0.04
N MET A 44 -24.09 7.31 1.22
CA MET A 44 -22.84 7.76 1.83
C MET A 44 -21.91 6.59 2.18
N TRP A 45 -22.44 5.46 2.64
CA TRP A 45 -21.66 4.24 2.88
C TRP A 45 -21.06 3.69 1.59
N ILE A 46 -21.85 3.62 0.51
CA ILE A 46 -21.38 3.18 -0.81
C ILE A 46 -20.24 4.08 -1.30
N VAL A 47 -20.39 5.41 -1.18
CA VAL A 47 -19.34 6.37 -1.53
C VAL A 47 -18.10 6.18 -0.62
N ALA A 48 -18.31 5.96 0.67
CA ALA A 48 -17.22 5.70 1.61
C ALA A 48 -16.41 4.46 1.19
N ILE A 49 -17.05 3.32 0.93
CA ILE A 49 -16.31 2.09 0.56
C ILE A 49 -15.71 2.17 -0.85
N ALA A 50 -16.27 2.98 -1.75
CA ALA A 50 -15.77 3.15 -3.12
C ALA A 50 -14.55 4.09 -3.21
N THR A 51 -14.33 4.96 -2.22
CA THR A 51 -13.18 5.88 -2.26
C THR A 51 -11.85 5.22 -1.93
N ASP A 52 -10.80 5.74 -2.56
CA ASP A 52 -9.38 5.48 -2.33
C ASP A 52 -8.73 6.39 -1.26
N HIS A 53 -9.52 7.23 -0.57
CA HIS A 53 -9.04 8.18 0.44
C HIS A 53 -9.58 7.85 1.84
N TRP A 54 -9.24 6.68 2.35
CA TRP A 54 -9.42 6.35 3.78
C TRP A 54 -8.18 6.74 4.58
N ILE A 55 -7.03 6.32 4.07
CA ILE A 55 -5.71 6.53 4.67
C ILE A 55 -4.90 7.38 3.72
N ILE A 56 -4.31 8.46 4.22
CA ILE A 56 -3.43 9.33 3.45
C ILE A 56 -2.11 9.42 4.23
N ILE A 57 -1.02 9.02 3.59
CA ILE A 57 0.32 9.06 4.17
C ILE A 57 1.11 10.09 3.38
N THR A 58 1.69 11.08 4.05
CA THR A 58 2.45 12.16 3.43
C THR A 58 3.89 12.19 3.92
N GLY A 59 4.85 12.21 2.99
CA GLY A 59 6.26 12.42 3.28
C GLY A 59 6.59 13.92 3.20
N THR A 60 6.99 14.52 4.33
CA THR A 60 7.28 15.95 4.47
C THR A 60 8.46 16.41 3.58
N GLY A 61 8.13 16.85 2.37
CA GLY A 61 9.12 17.26 1.35
C GLY A 61 9.89 16.11 0.69
N GLY A 62 9.42 14.87 0.87
CA GLY A 62 10.02 13.66 0.29
C GLY A 62 10.89 12.87 1.25
N ILE A 63 10.56 11.59 1.44
CA ILE A 63 11.37 10.63 2.21
C ILE A 63 12.09 9.71 1.24
N PHE A 64 13.42 9.65 1.30
CA PHE A 64 14.21 8.82 0.39
C PHE A 64 14.16 7.35 0.82
N ILE A 65 13.73 6.47 -0.08
CA ILE A 65 13.67 5.02 0.14
C ILE A 65 14.89 4.38 -0.54
N PRO A 66 15.87 3.84 0.23
CA PRO A 66 17.12 3.29 -0.31
C PRO A 66 16.93 2.21 -1.38
N GLU A 67 16.00 1.29 -1.16
CA GLU A 67 15.80 0.07 -1.94
C GLU A 67 15.28 0.40 -3.34
N THR A 68 14.33 1.34 -3.42
CA THR A 68 13.75 1.77 -4.70
C THR A 68 14.45 2.98 -5.30
N ARG A 69 15.27 3.68 -4.51
CA ARG A 69 15.93 4.94 -4.84
C ARG A 69 14.99 6.02 -5.30
N ARG A 70 13.85 6.10 -4.63
CA ARG A 70 12.82 7.09 -4.93
C ARG A 70 12.49 7.85 -3.67
N PHE A 71 12.14 9.11 -3.86
CA PHE A 71 11.51 9.86 -2.80
C PHE A 71 10.03 9.50 -2.77
N PHE A 72 9.58 9.01 -1.63
CA PHE A 72 8.18 8.90 -1.30
C PHE A 72 7.62 10.28 -0.99
N MET A 73 6.61 10.71 -1.75
CA MET A 73 5.95 12.00 -1.57
C MET A 73 4.65 11.83 -0.79
N SER A 74 3.77 10.97 -1.29
CA SER A 74 2.49 10.69 -0.65
C SER A 74 1.91 9.37 -1.15
N SER A 75 1.02 8.79 -0.37
CA SER A 75 0.13 7.72 -0.79
C SER A 75 -1.26 7.95 -0.23
N HIS A 76 -2.25 7.44 -0.95
CA HIS A 76 -3.61 7.30 -0.45
C HIS A 76 -4.08 5.87 -0.70
N SER A 77 -4.81 5.33 0.26
CA SER A 77 -5.35 3.98 0.21
C SER A 77 -6.81 3.98 0.63
N GLY A 78 -7.63 3.24 -0.10
CA GLY A 78 -8.97 2.84 0.30
C GLY A 78 -9.11 1.34 0.31
N LEU A 79 -10.35 0.87 0.30
CA LEU A 79 -10.65 -0.56 0.46
C LEU A 79 -10.22 -1.42 -0.73
N TRP A 80 -10.34 -0.89 -1.95
CA TRP A 80 -10.15 -1.66 -3.19
C TRP A 80 -8.89 -1.29 -3.95
N ARG A 81 -8.38 -0.09 -3.73
CA ARG A 81 -7.33 0.52 -4.54
C ARG A 81 -6.44 1.37 -3.65
N PHE A 82 -5.14 1.29 -3.91
CA PHE A 82 -4.17 2.20 -3.35
C PHE A 82 -3.39 2.90 -4.48
N CYS A 83 -2.91 4.10 -4.17
CA CYS A 83 -2.14 4.92 -5.08
C CYS A 83 -0.92 5.47 -4.33
N ARG A 84 0.25 5.33 -4.96
CA ARG A 84 1.53 5.81 -4.44
C ARG A 84 2.11 6.84 -5.39
N PHE A 85 2.50 7.98 -4.84
CA PHE A 85 3.20 9.05 -5.53
C PHE A 85 4.65 9.08 -5.06
N THR A 86 5.54 8.83 -6.02
CA THR A 86 7.00 8.79 -5.78
C THR A 86 7.70 9.64 -6.82
N VAL A 87 8.90 10.10 -6.50
CA VAL A 87 9.74 10.88 -7.40
C VAL A 87 11.08 10.19 -7.53
N THR A 88 11.50 9.90 -8.76
CA THR A 88 12.80 9.27 -9.02
C THR A 88 13.84 10.35 -9.33
N PRO A 89 14.91 10.47 -8.54
CA PRO A 89 16.02 11.37 -8.83
C PRO A 89 16.97 10.74 -9.85
N ASN A 90 17.10 11.35 -11.01
CA ASN A 90 18.06 10.94 -12.03
C ASN A 90 19.17 11.97 -12.14
N ALA A 91 20.41 11.57 -11.84
CA ALA A 91 21.56 12.45 -12.00
C ALA A 91 21.74 12.82 -13.48
N LEU A 92 21.80 14.12 -13.77
CA LEU A 92 22.05 14.60 -15.13
C LEU A 92 23.46 14.21 -15.59
N PRO A 93 23.69 13.98 -16.90
CA PRO A 93 25.03 13.71 -17.42
C PRO A 93 26.01 14.86 -17.18
N SER A 94 25.55 16.10 -17.15
CA SER A 94 26.40 17.26 -16.85
C SER A 94 26.69 17.45 -15.36
N ALA A 95 26.01 16.72 -14.48
CA ALA A 95 26.16 16.92 -13.04
C ALA A 95 27.42 16.25 -12.49
N ASN A 96 28.19 17.03 -11.74
CA ASN A 96 29.31 16.53 -10.96
C ASN A 96 28.78 15.95 -9.65
N VAL A 97 28.36 14.68 -9.67
CA VAL A 97 27.85 13.93 -8.51
C VAL A 97 28.48 12.55 -8.43
N VAL A 98 28.59 12.04 -7.20
CA VAL A 98 28.88 10.63 -6.94
C VAL A 98 27.62 9.81 -7.17
N ARG A 99 27.71 8.78 -8.01
CA ARG A 99 26.59 7.91 -8.39
C ARG A 99 26.79 6.53 -7.79
N ASN A 100 25.71 5.82 -7.47
CA ASN A 100 25.84 4.40 -7.18
C ASN A 100 25.95 3.62 -8.50
N PHE A 101 26.84 2.63 -8.58
CA PHE A 101 27.13 1.89 -9.81
C PHE A 101 25.90 1.27 -10.47
N THR A 102 24.94 0.78 -9.71
CA THR A 102 23.68 0.21 -10.25
C THR A 102 22.85 1.23 -11.07
N SER A 103 23.12 2.54 -10.96
CA SER A 103 22.48 3.57 -11.81
C SER A 103 22.94 3.52 -13.27
N ILE A 104 24.09 2.89 -13.56
CA ILE A 104 24.57 2.68 -14.92
C ILE A 104 23.85 1.52 -15.63
N ALA A 105 23.13 0.68 -14.87
CA ALA A 105 22.65 -0.61 -15.34
C ALA A 105 21.36 -0.49 -16.16
N TYR A 106 21.12 -1.48 -17.04
CA TYR A 106 19.82 -1.63 -17.68
C TYR A 106 18.75 -2.01 -16.66
N GLN A 107 17.75 -1.16 -16.49
CA GLN A 107 16.62 -1.41 -15.59
C GLN A 107 15.50 -2.24 -16.24
N ASN A 108 15.38 -2.20 -17.57
CA ASN A 108 14.32 -2.89 -18.30
C ASN A 108 14.79 -4.30 -18.73
N PRO A 109 14.09 -5.39 -18.33
CA PRO A 109 14.46 -6.77 -18.68
C PRO A 109 14.62 -7.03 -20.17
N SER A 110 13.79 -6.45 -21.03
CA SER A 110 13.90 -6.66 -22.49
C SER A 110 15.18 -6.06 -23.05
N THR A 111 15.50 -4.82 -22.66
CA THR A 111 16.73 -4.13 -23.07
C THR A 111 17.98 -4.83 -22.52
N LEU A 112 17.88 -5.41 -21.33
CA LEU A 112 18.97 -6.18 -20.73
C LEU A 112 19.25 -7.45 -21.54
N HIS A 113 18.21 -8.19 -21.91
CA HIS A 113 18.34 -9.40 -22.71
C HIS A 113 18.95 -9.11 -24.09
N GLU A 114 18.47 -8.06 -24.76
CA GLU A 114 19.03 -7.61 -26.05
C GLU A 114 20.52 -7.20 -25.93
N ALA A 115 20.86 -6.44 -24.89
CA ALA A 115 22.25 -6.06 -24.64
C ALA A 115 23.16 -7.27 -24.38
N LYS A 116 22.66 -8.28 -23.66
CA LYS A 116 23.39 -9.53 -23.40
C LYS A 116 23.63 -10.32 -24.70
N MET A 117 22.59 -10.46 -25.53
CA MET A 117 22.66 -11.11 -26.86
C MET A 117 23.59 -10.38 -27.85
N ASN A 118 23.65 -9.06 -27.78
CA ASN A 118 24.57 -8.28 -28.62
C ASN A 118 26.01 -8.33 -28.09
N CYS A 119 26.19 -8.37 -26.77
CA CYS A 119 27.50 -8.53 -26.14
C CYS A 119 28.10 -9.91 -26.45
N SER A 120 27.29 -10.98 -26.40
CA SER A 120 27.76 -12.36 -26.64
C SER A 120 28.37 -12.60 -28.02
N LYS A 121 28.07 -11.72 -28.99
CA LYS A 121 28.56 -11.80 -30.38
C LYS A 121 29.84 -11.00 -30.62
N LEU A 122 30.39 -10.35 -29.61
CA LEU A 122 31.60 -9.54 -29.75
C LEU A 122 32.85 -10.43 -29.65
N ASP A 123 33.85 -10.14 -30.48
CA ASP A 123 35.08 -10.94 -30.63
C ASP A 123 35.80 -11.19 -29.29
N PHE A 124 35.82 -10.19 -28.40
CA PHE A 124 36.48 -10.34 -27.10
C PHE A 124 35.76 -11.32 -26.16
N ILE A 125 34.44 -11.54 -26.32
CA ILE A 125 33.72 -12.54 -25.53
C ILE A 125 34.10 -13.95 -25.99
N GLU A 126 34.29 -14.13 -27.30
CA GLU A 126 34.81 -15.39 -27.84
C GLU A 126 36.23 -15.66 -27.33
N GLU A 127 37.12 -14.66 -27.41
CA GLU A 127 38.47 -14.72 -26.85
C GLU A 127 38.43 -15.12 -25.37
N PHE A 128 37.62 -14.43 -24.56
CA PHE A 128 37.51 -14.69 -23.12
C PHE A 128 36.99 -16.09 -22.81
N SER A 129 36.06 -16.62 -23.61
CA SER A 129 35.53 -17.97 -23.43
C SER A 129 36.57 -19.06 -23.72
N SER A 130 37.54 -18.76 -24.61
CA SER A 130 38.61 -19.68 -25.01
C SER A 130 39.85 -19.66 -24.09
N LEU A 131 39.93 -18.72 -23.14
CA LEU A 131 41.09 -18.58 -22.27
C LEU A 131 41.32 -19.85 -21.43
N ILE A 132 42.57 -20.29 -21.40
CA ILE A 132 43.01 -21.42 -20.57
C ILE A 132 43.03 -20.93 -19.12
N VAL A 133 42.34 -21.67 -18.25
CA VAL A 133 42.31 -21.43 -16.81
C VAL A 133 42.80 -22.70 -16.14
N ASP A 134 43.82 -22.57 -15.29
CA ASP A 134 44.41 -23.69 -14.58
C ASP A 134 43.35 -24.39 -13.71
N LYS A 135 43.34 -25.73 -13.75
CA LYS A 135 42.47 -26.56 -12.91
C LYS A 135 43.36 -27.51 -12.09
N PRO A 136 43.26 -27.56 -10.75
CA PRO A 136 42.35 -26.79 -9.89
C PRO A 136 42.74 -25.31 -9.75
N LEU A 137 41.76 -24.41 -9.60
CA LEU A 137 42.03 -23.00 -9.34
C LEU A 137 42.52 -22.84 -7.89
N VAL A 138 43.80 -22.49 -7.72
CA VAL A 138 44.36 -22.10 -6.42
C VAL A 138 44.04 -20.63 -6.12
N ASN A 139 44.21 -19.77 -7.11
CA ASN A 139 43.90 -18.33 -7.05
C ASN A 139 42.91 -17.96 -8.16
N PHE A 140 42.07 -16.96 -7.91
CA PHE A 140 41.13 -16.46 -8.91
C PHE A 140 41.81 -15.44 -9.82
N THR A 141 42.41 -15.91 -10.91
CA THR A 141 43.20 -15.08 -11.84
C THR A 141 42.33 -14.21 -12.76
N GLU A 142 42.93 -13.22 -13.42
CA GLU A 142 42.26 -12.40 -14.44
C GLU A 142 41.65 -13.24 -15.58
N ALA A 143 42.32 -14.32 -15.99
CA ALA A 143 41.78 -15.24 -16.98
C ALA A 143 40.48 -15.90 -16.50
N ALA A 144 40.39 -16.26 -15.21
CA ALA A 144 39.18 -16.81 -14.61
C ALA A 144 38.04 -15.77 -14.57
N ARG A 145 38.33 -14.50 -14.24
CA ARG A 145 37.34 -13.39 -14.27
C ARG A 145 36.77 -13.17 -15.67
N LYS A 146 37.65 -13.06 -16.67
CA LYS A 146 37.27 -12.89 -18.09
C LYS A 146 36.38 -14.04 -18.57
N ARG A 147 36.80 -15.27 -18.29
CA ARG A 147 36.07 -16.48 -18.67
C ARG A 147 34.72 -16.61 -17.96
N MET A 148 34.66 -16.27 -16.67
CA MET A 148 33.41 -16.25 -15.89
C MET A 148 32.39 -15.28 -16.48
N PHE A 149 32.82 -14.07 -16.81
CA PHE A 149 31.95 -13.08 -17.46
C PHE A 149 31.48 -13.54 -18.84
N ALA A 150 32.37 -14.12 -19.65
CA ALA A 150 32.03 -14.61 -21.00
C ALA A 150 30.95 -15.71 -20.97
N HIS A 151 31.11 -16.72 -20.11
CA HIS A 151 30.11 -17.78 -19.95
C HIS A 151 28.78 -17.23 -19.42
N TRP A 152 28.81 -16.27 -18.48
CA TRP A 152 27.59 -15.59 -18.02
C TRP A 152 26.88 -14.88 -19.17
N VAL A 153 27.59 -14.09 -19.98
CA VAL A 153 27.02 -13.37 -21.13
C VAL A 153 26.43 -14.34 -22.17
N ARG A 154 27.09 -15.47 -22.41
CA ARG A 154 26.65 -16.50 -23.39
C ARG A 154 25.50 -17.38 -22.89
N ASN A 155 25.06 -17.23 -21.64
CA ASN A 155 24.10 -18.12 -20.97
C ASN A 155 24.57 -19.58 -20.90
N GLU A 156 25.88 -19.80 -20.75
CA GLU A 156 26.48 -21.12 -20.55
C GLU A 156 26.52 -21.42 -19.05
N GLU A 157 25.38 -21.89 -18.54
CA GLU A 157 25.13 -22.08 -17.11
C GLU A 157 26.10 -23.02 -16.39
N PRO A 158 26.49 -24.21 -16.92
CA PRO A 158 27.32 -25.14 -16.16
C PRO A 158 28.74 -24.60 -15.92
N GLU A 159 29.34 -23.97 -16.92
CA GLU A 159 30.65 -23.34 -16.81
C GLU A 159 30.59 -22.11 -15.90
N PHE A 160 29.55 -21.30 -16.03
CA PHE A 160 29.34 -20.14 -15.17
C PHE A 160 29.21 -20.54 -13.70
N GLN A 161 28.37 -21.53 -13.37
CA GLN A 161 28.19 -22.00 -12.00
C GLN A 161 29.47 -22.59 -11.42
N THR A 162 30.26 -23.31 -12.23
CA THR A 162 31.56 -23.83 -11.79
C THR A 162 32.50 -22.69 -11.36
N LEU A 163 32.61 -21.65 -12.19
CA LEU A 163 33.46 -20.49 -11.90
C LEU A 163 32.90 -19.62 -10.77
N LYS A 164 31.59 -19.48 -10.69
CA LYS A 164 30.90 -18.78 -9.59
C LYS A 164 31.18 -19.45 -8.25
N ASN A 165 31.07 -20.77 -8.17
CA ASN A 165 31.36 -21.52 -6.95
C ASN A 165 32.83 -21.36 -6.54
N ALA A 166 33.76 -21.42 -7.51
CA ALA A 166 35.17 -21.16 -7.26
C ALA A 166 35.43 -19.72 -6.78
N PHE A 167 34.75 -18.73 -7.35
CA PHE A 167 34.83 -17.34 -6.91
C PHE A 167 34.32 -17.17 -5.48
N GLN A 168 33.19 -17.80 -5.14
CA GLN A 168 32.64 -17.77 -3.79
C GLN A 168 33.59 -18.44 -2.77
N SER A 169 34.20 -19.57 -3.13
CA SER A 169 35.09 -20.30 -2.22
C SER A 169 36.47 -19.67 -2.05
N ILE A 170 37.00 -19.01 -3.07
CA ILE A 170 38.37 -18.46 -3.06
C ILE A 170 38.38 -16.98 -2.68
N VAL A 171 37.45 -16.19 -3.21
CA VAL A 171 37.45 -14.72 -3.05
C VAL A 171 36.54 -14.28 -1.92
N LEU A 172 35.28 -14.74 -1.90
CA LEU A 172 34.28 -14.28 -0.92
C LEU A 172 34.41 -14.95 0.45
N SER A 173 35.14 -16.05 0.56
CA SER A 173 35.38 -16.74 1.83
C SER A 173 36.43 -16.05 2.71
N THR A 174 37.18 -15.10 2.14
CA THR A 174 38.22 -14.35 2.85
C THR A 174 37.62 -13.46 3.94
N THR A 175 38.36 -13.24 5.02
CA THR A 175 37.90 -12.39 6.14
C THR A 175 37.61 -10.96 5.69
N GLU A 176 38.42 -10.44 4.77
CA GLU A 176 38.26 -9.11 4.16
C GLU A 176 36.94 -9.02 3.40
N ALA A 177 36.67 -9.98 2.51
CA ALA A 177 35.41 -9.99 1.76
C ALA A 177 34.18 -10.16 2.67
N ARG A 178 34.27 -10.94 3.75
CA ARG A 178 33.17 -11.09 4.72
C ARG A 178 32.85 -9.79 5.44
N ASN A 179 33.87 -9.02 5.82
CA ASN A 179 33.68 -7.72 6.45
C ASN A 179 32.95 -6.73 5.53
N ASP A 180 33.08 -6.88 4.21
CA ASP A 180 32.38 -6.07 3.21
C ASP A 180 30.97 -6.58 2.85
N LEU A 181 30.68 -7.85 3.15
CA LEU A 181 29.41 -8.51 2.83
C LEU A 181 28.40 -8.44 3.98
N ASP A 182 28.87 -8.47 5.22
CA ASP A 182 28.04 -8.61 6.42
C ASP A 182 27.91 -7.27 7.16
N PRO A 183 26.82 -6.49 6.91
CA PRO A 183 26.57 -5.26 7.64
C PRO A 183 26.14 -5.52 9.09
N ILE A 184 26.50 -4.61 9.98
CA ILE A 184 25.88 -4.54 11.32
C ILE A 184 24.46 -3.98 11.18
N GLU A 185 23.55 -4.46 12.01
CA GLU A 185 22.18 -3.94 12.15
C GLU A 185 22.19 -2.54 12.79
N ALA A 186 22.58 -1.54 12.00
CA ALA A 186 22.66 -0.14 12.37
C ALA A 186 22.02 0.73 11.28
N LYS A 187 21.57 1.93 11.66
CA LYS A 187 20.96 2.87 10.71
C LYS A 187 21.99 3.31 9.66
N PRO A 188 21.67 3.25 8.35
CA PRO A 188 22.59 3.68 7.30
C PRO A 188 23.01 5.15 7.46
N ILE A 189 24.27 5.43 7.16
CA ILE A 189 24.85 6.78 7.22
C ILE A 189 24.54 7.49 5.90
N PRO A 190 23.76 8.59 5.92
CA PRO A 190 23.44 9.33 4.70
C PRO A 190 24.65 10.17 4.26
N ILE A 191 25.04 10.03 2.99
CA ILE A 191 26.12 10.77 2.36
C ILE A 191 25.54 11.63 1.23
N ASP A 192 25.89 12.92 1.22
CA ASP A 192 25.50 13.84 0.14
C ASP A 192 26.35 13.57 -1.12
N PRO A 193 25.75 13.10 -2.23
CA PRO A 193 26.48 12.80 -3.47
C PRO A 193 27.06 14.04 -4.17
N LEU A 194 26.67 15.26 -3.79
CA LEU A 194 27.18 16.50 -4.37
C LEU A 194 28.52 16.93 -3.77
N ASP A 195 28.84 16.51 -2.55
CA ASP A 195 30.05 16.91 -1.85
C ASP A 195 31.24 16.01 -2.19
N ILE A 196 31.63 16.04 -3.47
CA ILE A 196 32.73 15.21 -4.00
C ILE A 196 34.05 15.51 -3.28
N ARG A 197 34.29 16.78 -2.92
CA ARG A 197 35.55 17.20 -2.28
C ARG A 197 35.71 16.55 -0.91
N SER A 198 34.67 16.56 -0.08
CA SER A 198 34.71 15.90 1.22
C SER A 198 34.78 14.39 1.08
N ILE A 199 34.02 13.80 0.13
CA ILE A 199 34.06 12.35 -0.13
C ILE A 199 35.48 11.88 -0.49
N GLN A 200 36.19 12.62 -1.35
CA GLN A 200 37.56 12.31 -1.76
C GLN A 200 38.57 12.60 -0.64
N GLY A 201 38.46 13.77 0.00
CA GLY A 201 39.41 14.22 1.02
C GLY A 201 39.39 13.32 2.27
N LEU A 202 38.20 12.90 2.71
CA LEU A 202 38.01 12.01 3.85
C LEU A 202 38.08 10.53 3.49
N ARG A 203 38.24 10.19 2.20
CA ARG A 203 38.20 8.81 1.69
C ARG A 203 36.98 8.02 2.17
N VAL A 204 35.81 8.66 2.19
CA VAL A 204 34.56 8.09 2.74
C VAL A 204 34.23 6.70 2.17
N PHE A 205 34.49 6.50 0.88
CA PHE A 205 34.25 5.23 0.18
C PHE A 205 35.55 4.45 -0.15
N GLY A 206 36.73 4.88 0.33
CA GLY A 206 37.98 4.15 0.11
C GLY A 206 38.24 3.76 -1.36
N ALA A 207 38.55 2.47 -1.60
CA ALA A 207 38.75 1.93 -2.95
C ALA A 207 37.43 1.63 -3.67
N ALA A 208 36.29 1.71 -2.99
CA ALA A 208 34.97 1.60 -3.59
C ALA A 208 34.62 2.80 -4.49
N LEU A 209 35.27 3.96 -4.33
CA LEU A 209 35.08 5.11 -5.21
C LEU A 209 35.91 4.97 -6.50
N GLN A 210 35.24 4.69 -7.60
CA GLN A 210 35.86 4.48 -8.91
C GLN A 210 35.49 5.57 -9.91
N LYS A 211 36.44 5.93 -10.77
CA LYS A 211 36.22 6.87 -11.88
C LYS A 211 36.01 6.09 -13.17
N VAL A 212 34.78 6.08 -13.69
CA VAL A 212 34.38 5.29 -14.86
C VAL A 212 34.13 6.22 -16.04
N LEU A 213 34.65 5.85 -17.22
CA LEU A 213 34.40 6.54 -18.48
C LEU A 213 33.08 6.05 -19.07
N VAL A 214 32.10 6.94 -19.25
CA VAL A 214 30.84 6.64 -19.91
C VAL A 214 30.61 7.71 -20.98
N ASN A 215 30.47 7.30 -22.24
CA ASN A 215 30.25 8.21 -23.38
C ASN A 215 31.26 9.37 -23.44
N SER A 216 32.55 9.08 -23.28
CA SER A 216 33.65 10.07 -23.30
C SER A 216 33.65 11.08 -22.14
N THR A 217 32.83 10.85 -21.12
CA THR A 217 32.76 11.65 -19.89
C THR A 217 33.10 10.78 -18.67
N HIS A 218 33.93 11.30 -17.77
CA HIS A 218 34.30 10.59 -16.55
C HIS A 218 33.31 10.87 -15.43
N TYR A 219 32.85 9.83 -14.77
CA TYR A 219 31.91 9.89 -13.66
C TYR A 219 32.46 9.16 -12.44
N TYR A 220 32.11 9.65 -11.25
CA TYR A 220 32.38 8.96 -10.00
C TYR A 220 31.26 7.97 -9.70
N PHE A 221 31.61 6.70 -9.57
CA PHE A 221 30.71 5.65 -9.12
C PHE A 221 31.22 5.01 -7.84
N VAL A 222 30.30 4.70 -6.94
CA VAL A 222 30.55 3.85 -5.78
C VAL A 222 30.28 2.40 -6.21
N ILE A 223 31.32 1.59 -6.26
CA ILE A 223 31.31 0.17 -6.63
C ILE A 223 31.90 -0.62 -5.45
N PRO A 224 31.16 -1.55 -4.82
CA PRO A 224 31.68 -2.37 -3.74
C PRO A 224 32.95 -3.12 -4.13
N GLU A 225 33.93 -3.21 -3.23
CA GLU A 225 35.24 -3.82 -3.53
C GLU A 225 35.10 -5.30 -3.92
N THR A 226 34.19 -6.01 -3.27
CA THR A 226 33.80 -7.39 -3.65
C THR A 226 33.24 -7.50 -5.07
N ALA A 227 32.50 -6.49 -5.54
CA ALA A 227 32.02 -6.41 -6.92
C ALA A 227 33.14 -6.06 -7.91
N GLN A 228 34.09 -5.21 -7.51
CA GLN A 228 35.28 -4.92 -8.31
C GLN A 228 36.17 -6.17 -8.48
N ALA A 229 36.32 -6.98 -7.43
CA ALA A 229 37.08 -8.22 -7.47
C ALA A 229 36.44 -9.30 -8.39
N ALA A 230 35.15 -9.17 -8.71
CA ALA A 230 34.44 -10.10 -9.58
C ALA A 230 34.63 -9.83 -11.08
N ILE A 231 34.98 -8.60 -11.46
CA ILE A 231 35.07 -8.17 -12.86
C ILE A 231 36.54 -8.04 -13.30
N PHE A 232 36.80 -8.30 -14.57
CA PHE A 232 38.13 -8.25 -15.17
C PHE A 232 38.62 -6.81 -15.39
N GLU A 233 39.93 -6.62 -15.49
CA GLU A 233 40.53 -5.30 -15.75
C GLU A 233 40.11 -4.69 -17.10
N GLY A 234 39.85 -3.39 -17.13
CA GLY A 234 39.44 -2.66 -18.34
C GLY A 234 37.97 -2.85 -18.74
N TRP A 235 37.13 -3.41 -17.85
CA TRP A 235 35.69 -3.60 -18.09
C TRP A 235 34.93 -2.30 -18.37
N ASN A 236 35.41 -1.18 -17.82
CA ASN A 236 34.85 0.16 -17.97
C ASN A 236 34.89 0.69 -19.41
N GLU A 237 35.84 0.22 -20.23
CA GLU A 237 36.04 0.67 -21.61
C GLU A 237 35.35 -0.22 -22.65
N LYS A 238 34.94 -1.44 -22.26
CA LYS A 238 34.33 -2.41 -23.17
C LYS A 238 32.87 -2.07 -23.44
N ARG A 239 32.43 -2.21 -24.70
CA ARG A 239 31.04 -1.94 -25.11
C ARG A 239 30.07 -2.86 -24.36
N PHE A 240 28.94 -2.31 -23.92
CA PHE A 240 27.89 -2.97 -23.12
C PHE A 240 28.29 -3.40 -21.69
N VAL A 241 29.55 -3.75 -21.44
CA VAL A 241 30.03 -4.29 -20.16
C VAL A 241 29.68 -3.39 -18.96
N PRO A 242 29.88 -2.05 -18.99
CA PRO A 242 29.52 -1.22 -17.84
C PRO A 242 28.05 -1.32 -17.44
N LYS A 243 27.14 -1.38 -18.43
CA LYS A 243 25.70 -1.48 -18.19
C LYS A 243 25.25 -2.89 -17.79
N LEU A 244 26.04 -3.92 -18.10
CA LEU A 244 25.80 -5.31 -17.74
C LEU A 244 26.45 -5.70 -16.40
N PHE A 245 27.36 -4.87 -15.89
CA PHE A 245 28.15 -5.18 -14.70
C PHE A 245 27.28 -5.41 -13.44
N TRP A 246 26.30 -4.55 -13.17
CA TRP A 246 25.40 -4.77 -12.03
C TRP A 246 24.54 -6.05 -12.17
N PRO A 247 23.85 -6.31 -13.30
CA PRO A 247 23.15 -7.58 -13.51
C PRO A 247 24.05 -8.80 -13.26
N PHE A 248 25.31 -8.76 -13.74
CA PHE A 248 26.29 -9.79 -13.48
C PHE A 248 26.62 -9.94 -11.99
N ALA A 249 26.96 -8.85 -11.30
CA ALA A 249 27.26 -8.85 -9.87
C ALA A 249 26.08 -9.36 -9.02
N ARG A 250 24.85 -8.98 -9.40
CA ARG A 250 23.63 -9.47 -8.77
C ARG A 250 23.46 -10.99 -8.95
N ASP A 251 23.72 -11.52 -10.14
CA ASP A 251 23.61 -12.96 -10.42
C ASP A 251 24.71 -13.77 -9.69
N LEU A 252 25.83 -13.13 -9.33
CA LEU A 252 26.86 -13.68 -8.42
C LEU A 252 26.43 -13.66 -6.93
N GLY A 253 25.40 -12.88 -6.58
CA GLY A 253 24.92 -12.71 -5.21
C GLY A 253 25.61 -11.58 -4.43
N LEU A 254 26.20 -10.60 -5.13
CA LEU A 254 26.93 -9.50 -4.50
C LEU A 254 26.00 -8.33 -4.13
N PRO A 255 26.26 -7.64 -2.99
CA PRO A 255 25.43 -6.52 -2.54
C PRO A 255 25.62 -5.25 -3.40
N ALA A 256 24.64 -4.35 -3.32
CA ALA A 256 24.67 -3.03 -3.98
C ALA A 256 25.14 -1.88 -3.08
N PHE A 257 25.50 -2.18 -1.84
CA PHE A 257 25.86 -1.23 -0.79
C PHE A 257 27.36 -1.28 -0.49
N VAL A 258 27.86 -0.24 0.16
CA VAL A 258 29.23 -0.15 0.65
C VAL A 258 29.18 0.09 2.14
N LEU A 259 30.11 -0.50 2.88
CA LEU A 259 30.23 -0.37 4.32
C LEU A 259 31.36 0.59 4.68
N ASN A 260 31.27 1.24 5.84
CA ASN A 260 32.40 1.95 6.44
C ASN A 260 33.27 0.98 7.26
N ASP A 261 34.34 1.51 7.87
CA ASP A 261 35.22 0.72 8.75
C ASP A 261 34.49 0.05 9.92
N ASP A 262 33.38 0.65 10.39
CA ASP A 262 32.51 0.09 11.44
C ASP A 262 31.48 -0.93 10.92
N ARG A 263 31.53 -1.29 9.63
CA ARG A 263 30.57 -2.20 8.95
C ARG A 263 29.13 -1.66 8.89
N VAL A 264 28.97 -0.34 8.91
CA VAL A 264 27.69 0.37 8.74
C VAL A 264 27.51 0.77 7.28
N ILE A 265 26.30 0.61 6.76
CA ILE A 265 25.97 0.93 5.36
C ILE A 265 26.11 2.44 5.10
N LEU A 266 26.91 2.79 4.10
CA LEU A 266 27.01 4.12 3.54
C LEU A 266 25.98 4.30 2.41
N GLN A 267 25.08 5.26 2.58
CA GLN A 267 23.97 5.47 1.66
C GLN A 267 24.07 6.83 0.98
N LEU A 268 24.21 6.84 -0.35
CA LEU A 268 24.07 8.06 -1.14
C LEU A 268 22.62 8.52 -1.14
N VAL A 269 22.36 9.70 -0.56
CA VAL A 269 21.02 10.30 -0.49
C VAL A 269 21.02 11.57 -1.35
N PRO A 270 20.35 11.56 -2.51
CA PRO A 270 20.20 12.77 -3.33
C PRO A 270 19.54 13.90 -2.53
N PRO A 271 19.69 15.16 -2.97
CA PRO A 271 18.95 16.26 -2.35
C PRO A 271 17.44 16.08 -2.55
N LYS A 272 16.65 16.73 -1.69
CA LYS A 272 15.19 16.69 -1.79
C LYS A 272 14.71 17.32 -3.11
N PRO A 273 13.60 16.83 -3.70
CA PRO A 273 13.04 17.41 -4.91
C PRO A 273 12.63 18.88 -4.69
N PRO A 274 12.78 19.73 -5.72
CA PRO A 274 12.41 21.14 -5.62
C PRO A 274 10.88 21.29 -5.49
N LYS A 275 10.44 22.36 -4.80
CA LYS A 275 9.00 22.68 -4.68
C LYS A 275 8.36 23.04 -6.03
N LYS A 276 9.15 23.57 -6.98
CA LYS A 276 8.72 23.95 -8.33
C LYS A 276 9.78 23.52 -9.33
N GLY A 277 9.34 23.03 -10.49
CA GLY A 277 10.21 22.54 -11.56
C GLY A 277 10.60 21.07 -11.41
N ARG A 278 11.28 20.53 -12.43
CA ARG A 278 11.72 19.13 -12.47
C ARG A 278 13.21 18.96 -12.22
N GLN A 279 14.02 20.01 -12.41
CA GLN A 279 15.47 19.91 -12.30
C GLN A 279 15.97 20.79 -11.16
N ALA A 280 16.84 20.23 -10.31
CA ALA A 280 17.55 20.97 -9.28
C ALA A 280 18.83 20.22 -8.86
N ASN A 281 19.88 20.97 -8.52
CA ASN A 281 21.14 20.43 -7.98
C ASN A 281 21.75 19.29 -8.82
N GLY A 282 21.67 19.38 -10.15
CA GLY A 282 22.21 18.35 -11.04
C GLY A 282 21.38 17.07 -11.16
N TYR A 283 20.16 17.05 -10.61
CA TYR A 283 19.21 15.95 -10.75
C TYR A 283 17.97 16.39 -11.54
N ASP A 284 17.45 15.47 -12.35
CA ASP A 284 16.11 15.52 -12.93
C ASP A 284 15.17 14.61 -12.13
N TYR A 285 14.11 15.18 -11.60
CA TYR A 285 13.15 14.54 -10.71
C TYR A 285 11.93 14.12 -11.51
N ILE A 286 11.83 12.83 -11.79
CA ILE A 286 10.74 12.27 -12.59
C ILE A 286 9.61 11.82 -11.65
N PRO A 287 8.44 12.47 -11.68
CA PRO A 287 7.29 12.06 -10.88
C PRO A 287 6.70 10.77 -11.45
N ASN A 288 6.37 9.85 -10.55
CA ASN A 288 5.78 8.56 -10.86
C ASN A 288 4.59 8.31 -9.95
N ARG A 289 3.39 8.32 -10.54
CA ARG A 289 2.13 7.99 -9.87
C ARG A 289 1.72 6.59 -10.31
N ARG A 290 1.73 5.64 -9.37
CA ARG A 290 1.23 4.28 -9.60
C ARG A 290 0.00 4.04 -8.75
N CYS A 291 -1.05 3.57 -9.39
CA CYS A 291 -2.27 3.12 -8.72
C CYS A 291 -2.51 1.67 -9.09
N LYS A 292 -2.76 0.83 -8.08
CA LYS A 292 -3.00 -0.60 -8.28
C LYS A 292 -4.24 -0.98 -7.47
N TYR A 293 -5.08 -1.84 -8.05
CA TYR A 293 -6.10 -2.52 -7.30
C TYR A 293 -5.44 -3.51 -6.33
N ILE A 294 -5.96 -3.57 -5.11
CA ILE A 294 -5.46 -4.51 -4.12
C ILE A 294 -5.94 -5.89 -4.54
N ASP A 295 -4.98 -6.76 -4.85
CA ASP A 295 -5.29 -8.16 -5.05
C ASP A 295 -5.47 -8.80 -3.67
N MET A 296 -6.72 -9.12 -3.33
CA MET A 296 -7.06 -9.71 -2.03
C MET A 296 -6.64 -11.18 -1.92
N PHE A 297 -6.36 -11.85 -3.04
CA PHE A 297 -6.02 -13.27 -3.09
C PHE A 297 -4.74 -13.50 -3.90
N PRO A 298 -3.61 -12.89 -3.50
CA PRO A 298 -2.35 -13.05 -4.22
C PRO A 298 -1.79 -14.46 -4.00
N ASN A 299 -0.98 -14.93 -4.95
CA ASN A 299 -0.25 -16.18 -4.79
C ASN A 299 0.84 -16.02 -3.71
N ALA A 300 1.16 -17.10 -2.99
CA ALA A 300 2.16 -17.08 -1.90
C ALA A 300 3.54 -16.58 -2.35
N ASN A 301 3.94 -16.88 -3.59
CA ASN A 301 5.20 -16.41 -4.15
C ASN A 301 5.18 -14.90 -4.47
N GLU A 302 4.04 -14.37 -4.89
CA GLU A 302 3.89 -12.94 -5.19
C GLU A 302 3.93 -12.11 -3.90
N LEU A 303 3.24 -12.58 -2.84
CA LEU A 303 3.23 -11.89 -1.55
C LEU A 303 4.61 -11.86 -0.90
N ARG A 304 5.39 -12.95 -0.97
CA ARG A 304 6.77 -12.99 -0.47
C ARG A 304 7.72 -12.03 -1.21
N THR A 305 7.36 -11.61 -2.42
CA THR A 305 8.19 -10.73 -3.25
C THR A 305 7.87 -9.25 -3.03
N ASP A 306 6.71 -8.91 -2.46
CA ASP A 306 6.31 -7.53 -2.18
C ASP A 306 6.49 -7.20 -0.69
N PRO A 307 7.58 -6.50 -0.30
CA PRO A 307 7.85 -6.16 1.10
C PRO A 307 6.85 -5.12 1.67
N GLY A 308 5.89 -4.64 0.88
CA GLY A 308 4.83 -3.75 1.33
C GLY A 308 3.57 -4.44 1.85
N PHE A 309 3.45 -5.77 1.71
CA PHE A 309 2.25 -6.51 2.10
C PHE A 309 2.60 -7.85 2.75
N ASP A 310 2.05 -8.08 3.94
CA ASP A 310 2.17 -9.34 4.66
C ASP A 310 0.82 -10.07 4.78
N TYR A 311 0.86 -11.36 5.11
CA TYR A 311 -0.36 -12.19 5.27
C TYR A 311 -1.35 -11.59 6.27
N THR A 312 -0.86 -11.07 7.40
CA THR A 312 -1.69 -10.45 8.43
C THR A 312 -2.41 -9.20 7.92
N LEU A 313 -1.71 -8.33 7.18
CA LEU A 313 -2.31 -7.16 6.56
C LEU A 313 -3.38 -7.57 5.54
N MET A 314 -3.12 -8.61 4.75
CA MET A 314 -4.09 -9.14 3.80
C MET A 314 -5.36 -9.67 4.49
N ASP A 315 -5.24 -10.30 5.65
CA ASP A 315 -6.39 -10.77 6.43
C ASP A 315 -7.25 -9.62 6.99
N TYR A 316 -6.61 -8.53 7.43
CA TYR A 316 -7.35 -7.30 7.78
C TYR A 316 -8.12 -6.74 6.59
N ILE A 317 -7.49 -6.64 5.41
CA ILE A 317 -8.13 -6.11 4.20
C ILE A 317 -9.32 -6.99 3.77
N ARG A 318 -9.16 -8.33 3.77
CA ARG A 318 -10.24 -9.28 3.45
C ARG A 318 -11.42 -9.17 4.40
N SER A 319 -11.13 -9.06 5.70
CA SER A 319 -12.14 -8.89 6.74
C SER A 319 -12.89 -7.58 6.53
N GLN A 320 -12.16 -6.48 6.31
CA GLN A 320 -12.72 -5.16 6.04
C GLN A 320 -13.66 -5.18 4.82
N ALA A 321 -13.24 -5.82 3.72
CA ALA A 321 -14.02 -5.92 2.50
C ALA A 321 -15.30 -6.75 2.69
N SER A 322 -15.20 -7.87 3.39
CA SER A 322 -16.32 -8.76 3.69
C SER A 322 -17.39 -8.06 4.52
N PHE A 323 -16.99 -7.42 5.63
CA PHE A 323 -17.91 -6.68 6.48
C PHE A 323 -18.49 -5.46 5.75
N ALA A 324 -17.71 -4.76 4.91
CA ALA A 324 -18.22 -3.64 4.13
C ALA A 324 -19.37 -4.02 3.18
N CYS A 325 -19.25 -5.17 2.50
CA CYS A 325 -20.31 -5.72 1.65
C CYS A 325 -21.53 -6.17 2.46
N ILE A 326 -21.33 -6.83 3.60
CA ILE A 326 -22.42 -7.23 4.50
C ILE A 326 -23.19 -6.00 4.98
N THR A 327 -22.50 -4.93 5.38
CA THR A 327 -23.13 -3.68 5.81
C THR A 327 -24.04 -3.10 4.72
N VAL A 328 -23.60 -3.08 3.44
CA VAL A 328 -24.44 -2.65 2.32
C VAL A 328 -25.73 -3.47 2.24
N PHE A 329 -25.61 -4.80 2.30
CA PHE A 329 -26.78 -5.68 2.23
C PHE A 329 -27.76 -5.46 3.38
N VAL A 330 -27.25 -5.37 4.61
CA VAL A 330 -28.07 -5.12 5.81
C VAL A 330 -28.73 -3.74 5.76
N MET A 331 -28.02 -2.70 5.29
CA MET A 331 -28.57 -1.35 5.13
C MET A 331 -29.65 -1.27 4.03
N CYS A 332 -29.48 -2.01 2.93
CA CYS A 332 -30.52 -2.14 1.90
C CYS A 332 -31.80 -2.75 2.49
N LEU A 333 -31.68 -3.86 3.23
CA LEU A 333 -32.82 -4.49 3.91
C LEU A 333 -33.45 -3.53 4.93
N GLY A 334 -32.64 -2.85 5.74
CA GLY A 334 -33.10 -1.86 6.72
C GLY A 334 -33.93 -0.76 6.07
N SER A 335 -33.43 -0.20 4.96
CA SER A 335 -34.13 0.84 4.20
C SER A 335 -35.48 0.35 3.67
N VAL A 336 -35.54 -0.84 3.08
CA VAL A 336 -36.78 -1.43 2.55
C VAL A 336 -37.80 -1.64 3.67
N PHE A 337 -37.39 -2.23 4.79
CA PHE A 337 -38.30 -2.48 5.93
C PHE A 337 -38.79 -1.17 6.57
N SER A 338 -37.96 -0.13 6.61
CA SER A 338 -38.34 1.18 7.13
C SER A 338 -39.45 1.84 6.31
N PHE A 339 -39.36 1.83 4.97
CA PHE A 339 -40.48 2.30 4.12
C PHE A 339 -41.71 1.41 4.23
N TYR A 340 -41.51 0.09 4.34
CA TYR A 340 -42.60 -0.86 4.51
C TYR A 340 -43.45 -0.58 5.77
N THR A 341 -42.85 0.00 6.83
CA THR A 341 -43.59 0.38 8.05
C THR A 341 -44.67 1.46 7.83
N PHE A 342 -44.60 2.24 6.75
CA PHE A 342 -45.64 3.23 6.44
C PHE A 342 -46.83 2.62 5.71
N LYS A 343 -46.62 1.49 5.00
CA LYS A 343 -47.68 0.76 4.32
C LYS A 343 -48.45 -0.13 5.29
N ASN A 344 -47.74 -0.74 6.26
CA ASN A 344 -48.34 -1.61 7.26
C ASN A 344 -48.12 -1.06 8.68
N PRO A 345 -49.18 -0.61 9.39
CA PRO A 345 -49.05 0.10 10.67
C PRO A 345 -48.57 -0.76 11.84
N ARG A 346 -48.45 -2.08 11.65
CA ARG A 346 -48.11 -3.06 12.70
C ARG A 346 -46.77 -2.74 13.37
N TYR A 347 -46.78 -2.64 14.70
CA TYR A 347 -45.60 -2.28 15.51
C TYR A 347 -44.39 -3.21 15.31
N MET A 348 -44.62 -4.47 14.94
CA MET A 348 -43.57 -5.47 14.73
C MET A 348 -42.59 -5.09 13.61
N PHE A 349 -43.06 -4.48 12.51
CA PHE A 349 -42.19 -4.05 11.41
C PHE A 349 -41.30 -2.88 11.81
N LYS A 350 -41.75 -2.00 12.72
CA LYS A 350 -40.94 -0.91 13.27
C LYS A 350 -39.79 -1.45 14.13
N ARG A 351 -40.04 -2.51 14.90
CA ARG A 351 -39.00 -3.18 15.69
C ARG A 351 -37.98 -3.87 14.83
N LEU A 352 -38.45 -4.59 13.80
CA LEU A 352 -37.58 -5.26 12.84
C LEU A 352 -36.68 -4.25 12.12
N ALA A 353 -37.27 -3.16 11.61
CA ALA A 353 -36.50 -2.07 10.99
C ALA A 353 -35.47 -1.47 11.95
N GLY A 354 -35.87 -1.15 13.20
CA GLY A 354 -34.95 -0.64 14.21
C GLY A 354 -33.78 -1.61 14.50
N GLY A 355 -34.07 -2.90 14.66
CA GLY A 355 -33.06 -3.94 14.90
C GLY A 355 -32.08 -4.10 13.74
N ILE A 356 -32.57 -4.16 12.49
CA ILE A 356 -31.71 -4.28 11.30
C ILE A 356 -30.76 -3.08 11.19
N ASN A 357 -31.23 -1.86 11.47
CA ASN A 357 -30.36 -0.67 11.42
C ASN A 357 -29.33 -0.64 12.56
N LEU A 358 -29.62 -1.19 13.73
CA LEU A 358 -28.61 -1.37 14.78
C LEU A 358 -27.56 -2.41 14.37
N VAL A 359 -27.95 -3.48 13.67
CA VAL A 359 -27.01 -4.45 13.10
C VAL A 359 -26.18 -3.81 11.97
N ALA A 360 -26.76 -2.94 11.15
CA ALA A 360 -26.02 -2.15 10.17
C ALA A 360 -24.98 -1.23 10.85
N ALA A 361 -25.36 -0.58 11.96
CA ALA A 361 -24.42 0.25 12.73
C ALA A 361 -23.27 -0.59 13.31
N SER A 362 -23.54 -1.76 13.89
CA SER A 362 -22.47 -2.60 14.45
C SER A 362 -21.53 -3.13 13.37
N THR A 363 -22.05 -3.57 12.23
CA THR A 363 -21.23 -4.04 11.10
C THR A 363 -20.39 -2.91 10.48
N ALA A 364 -20.93 -1.69 10.36
CA ALA A 364 -20.16 -0.51 9.97
C ALA A 364 -19.04 -0.17 10.97
N LEU A 365 -19.31 -0.29 12.28
CA LEU A 365 -18.31 -0.05 13.32
C LEU A 365 -17.17 -1.07 13.27
N VAL A 366 -17.47 -2.34 12.99
CA VAL A 366 -16.44 -3.38 12.79
C VAL A 366 -15.50 -3.01 11.64
N VAL A 367 -16.00 -2.51 10.52
CA VAL A 367 -15.16 -2.06 9.40
C VAL A 367 -14.22 -0.94 9.83
N ILE A 368 -14.70 0.04 10.61
CA ILE A 368 -13.88 1.14 11.13
C ILE A 368 -12.80 0.61 12.08
N GLN A 369 -13.15 -0.31 13.00
CA GLN A 369 -12.20 -0.89 13.94
C GLN A 369 -11.12 -1.72 13.25
N VAL A 370 -11.51 -2.57 12.29
CA VAL A 370 -10.57 -3.37 11.49
C VAL A 370 -9.62 -2.46 10.71
N MET A 371 -10.13 -1.34 10.18
CA MET A 371 -9.30 -0.36 9.49
C MET A 371 -8.27 0.29 10.42
N PHE A 372 -8.65 0.76 11.61
CA PHE A 372 -7.68 1.33 12.56
C PHE A 372 -6.64 0.28 13.02
N ALA A 373 -7.08 -0.95 13.32
CA ALA A 373 -6.17 -2.03 13.65
C ALA A 373 -5.16 -2.33 12.51
N SER A 374 -5.60 -2.29 11.26
CA SER A 374 -4.72 -2.48 10.10
C SER A 374 -3.67 -1.38 9.97
N VAL A 375 -4.03 -0.14 10.33
CA VAL A 375 -3.12 1.02 10.29
C VAL A 375 -2.07 0.91 11.38
N ASP A 376 -2.49 0.59 12.61
CA ASP A 376 -1.58 0.41 13.73
C ASP A 376 -0.59 -0.74 13.44
N TYR A 377 -1.09 -1.85 12.91
CA TYR A 377 -0.26 -2.97 12.48
C TYR A 377 0.76 -2.56 11.40
N THR A 378 0.31 -1.83 10.37
CA THR A 378 1.17 -1.40 9.26
C THR A 378 2.28 -0.45 9.75
N LYS A 379 1.96 0.43 10.69
CA LYS A 379 2.91 1.37 11.27
C LYS A 379 4.03 0.67 12.05
N GLU A 380 3.71 -0.43 12.71
CA GLU A 380 4.66 -1.17 13.55
C GLU A 380 5.48 -2.20 12.75
N HIS A 381 4.89 -2.84 11.74
CA HIS A 381 5.48 -4.02 11.08
C HIS A 381 5.90 -3.77 9.63
N LEU A 382 5.34 -2.77 8.94
CA LEU A 382 5.52 -2.57 7.50
C LEU A 382 6.18 -1.23 7.18
N PHE A 383 7.48 -1.14 7.45
CA PHE A 383 8.32 0.04 7.16
C PHE A 383 8.26 0.50 5.69
N TYR A 384 8.12 -0.42 4.73
CA TYR A 384 8.06 -0.06 3.30
C TYR A 384 6.75 0.62 2.90
N ALA A 385 5.66 0.27 3.59
CA ALA A 385 4.36 0.91 3.44
C ALA A 385 4.28 2.21 4.23
N TYR A 386 4.93 2.26 5.40
CA TYR A 386 4.98 3.41 6.30
C TYR A 386 6.44 3.82 6.60
N PRO A 387 7.05 4.67 5.74
CA PRO A 387 8.43 5.07 5.95
C PRO A 387 8.58 6.01 7.15
N ASP A 388 9.71 5.92 7.86
CA ASP A 388 10.01 6.78 9.00
C ASP A 388 9.88 8.27 8.68
N GLY A 389 9.19 9.00 9.55
CA GLY A 389 8.94 10.44 9.38
C GLY A 389 7.78 10.77 8.44
N ALA A 390 7.01 9.77 7.99
CA ALA A 390 5.74 10.01 7.32
C ALA A 390 4.65 10.45 8.31
N GLU A 391 3.80 11.36 7.85
CA GLU A 391 2.61 11.81 8.59
C GLU A 391 1.39 11.03 8.08
N LEU A 392 0.66 10.43 9.02
CA LEU A 392 -0.60 9.76 8.77
C LEU A 392 -1.76 10.74 8.95
N THR A 393 -2.62 10.82 7.94
CA THR A 393 -3.87 11.59 7.99
C THR A 393 -5.04 10.73 7.52
N TYR A 394 -6.22 10.96 8.10
CA TYR A 394 -7.45 10.27 7.71
C TYR A 394 -8.17 11.03 6.61
N GLY A 395 -8.58 10.33 5.56
CA GLY A 395 -9.32 10.91 4.45
C GLY A 395 -10.83 10.92 4.66
N TYR A 396 -11.56 11.39 3.65
CA TYR A 396 -13.02 11.56 3.72
C TYR A 396 -13.78 10.24 3.90
N GLY A 397 -13.23 9.09 3.48
CA GLY A 397 -13.85 7.79 3.68
C GLY A 397 -14.15 7.47 5.15
N VAL A 398 -13.23 7.84 6.05
CA VAL A 398 -13.38 7.64 7.50
C VAL A 398 -14.51 8.49 8.08
N TYR A 399 -14.59 9.77 7.68
CA TYR A 399 -15.65 10.67 8.15
C TYR A 399 -17.04 10.24 7.64
N LEU A 400 -17.14 9.78 6.39
CA LEU A 400 -18.40 9.25 5.84
C LEU A 400 -18.83 7.94 6.53
N ALA A 401 -17.87 7.09 6.92
CA ALA A 401 -18.14 5.88 7.68
C ALA A 401 -18.69 6.20 9.09
N TRP A 402 -18.10 7.15 9.80
CA TRP A 402 -18.60 7.61 11.10
C TRP A 402 -19.98 8.27 11.01
N PHE A 403 -20.22 9.06 9.96
CA PHE A 403 -21.56 9.61 9.69
C PHE A 403 -22.59 8.49 9.51
N THR A 404 -22.25 7.47 8.70
CA THR A 404 -23.10 6.30 8.47
C THR A 404 -23.41 5.59 9.79
N PHE A 405 -22.39 5.33 10.60
CA PHE A 405 -22.56 4.72 11.92
C PHE A 405 -23.52 5.53 12.82
N ALA A 406 -23.30 6.84 12.95
CA ALA A 406 -24.10 7.73 13.79
C ALA A 406 -25.57 7.82 13.32
N VAL A 407 -25.80 7.82 12.01
CA VAL A 407 -27.15 7.83 11.44
C VAL A 407 -27.88 6.51 11.71
N ASN A 408 -27.23 5.37 11.48
CA ASN A 408 -27.84 4.06 11.68
C ASN A 408 -28.19 3.80 13.14
N ILE A 409 -27.32 4.19 14.08
CA ILE A 409 -27.60 4.04 15.51
C ILE A 409 -28.75 4.96 15.95
N ALA A 410 -28.74 6.24 15.54
CA ALA A 410 -29.81 7.18 15.89
C ALA A 410 -31.16 6.74 15.32
N CYS A 411 -31.21 6.35 14.05
CA CYS A 411 -32.43 5.86 13.40
C CYS A 411 -32.89 4.54 14.04
N GLY A 412 -31.97 3.60 14.31
CA GLY A 412 -32.28 2.33 14.97
C GLY A 412 -32.95 2.53 16.32
N VAL A 413 -32.38 3.41 17.17
CA VAL A 413 -32.94 3.76 18.48
C VAL A 413 -34.30 4.45 18.34
N LEU A 414 -34.46 5.41 17.42
CA LEU A 414 -35.73 6.11 17.21
C LEU A 414 -36.85 5.17 16.73
N PHE A 415 -36.54 4.22 15.83
CA PHE A 415 -37.50 3.20 15.39
C PHE A 415 -37.94 2.29 16.55
N LEU A 416 -37.01 1.90 17.43
CA LEU A 416 -37.34 1.11 18.62
C LEU A 416 -38.15 1.91 19.64
N TRP A 417 -37.77 3.16 19.92
CA TRP A 417 -38.46 4.04 20.85
C TRP A 417 -39.91 4.28 20.43
N TYR A 418 -40.16 4.52 19.14
CA TYR A 418 -41.50 4.74 18.60
C TYR A 418 -42.24 3.44 18.20
N SER A 419 -41.70 2.27 18.54
CA SER A 419 -42.34 0.96 18.30
C SER A 419 -43.28 0.48 19.41
N GLY A 420 -43.60 1.35 20.37
CA GLY A 420 -44.49 1.04 21.49
C GLY A 420 -45.85 0.50 21.01
N LYS A 421 -46.29 -0.61 21.60
CA LYS A 421 -47.58 -1.25 21.29
C LYS A 421 -48.73 -0.36 21.75
N LYS A 422 -49.71 -0.07 20.89
CA LYS A 422 -50.89 0.74 21.25
C LYS A 422 -52.14 -0.13 21.19
N LYS A 423 -52.81 -0.36 22.32
CA LYS A 423 -54.02 -1.19 22.43
C LYS A 423 -55.25 -0.34 22.78
N GLY A 424 -56.42 -0.69 22.22
CA GLY A 424 -57.73 -0.16 22.60
C GLY A 424 -57.80 1.38 22.61
N ASN A 425 -58.26 1.98 23.72
CA ASN A 425 -58.43 3.43 23.86
C ASN A 425 -57.13 4.24 23.80
N LYS A 426 -55.96 3.59 23.82
CA LYS A 426 -54.64 4.22 23.66
C LYS A 426 -54.16 4.26 22.20
N ALA A 427 -54.99 3.85 21.24
CA ALA A 427 -54.69 3.87 19.80
C ALA A 427 -55.34 5.08 19.08
N PRO A 428 -54.63 5.74 18.14
CA PRO A 428 -55.11 6.96 17.46
C PRO A 428 -56.37 6.74 16.61
N THR A 429 -56.49 5.56 15.99
CA THR A 429 -57.63 5.12 15.19
C THR A 429 -57.94 3.66 15.50
N ASP A 430 -59.18 3.23 15.26
CA ASP A 430 -59.60 1.84 15.50
C ASP A 430 -58.89 0.86 14.54
N GLU A 431 -58.55 1.27 13.31
CA GLU A 431 -57.73 0.46 12.39
C GLU A 431 -56.34 0.13 12.95
N ILE A 432 -55.68 1.10 13.61
CA ILE A 432 -54.37 0.89 14.23
C ILE A 432 -54.52 0.02 15.48
N ALA A 433 -55.62 0.18 16.23
CA ALA A 433 -55.92 -0.66 17.38
C ALA A 433 -56.07 -2.14 16.97
N MET A 434 -56.86 -2.39 15.92
CA MET A 434 -57.11 -3.73 15.37
C MET A 434 -55.84 -4.33 14.74
N ALA A 435 -54.98 -3.55 14.09
CA ALA A 435 -53.73 -4.04 13.50
C ALA A 435 -52.70 -4.52 14.55
N ASP A 436 -52.80 -4.05 15.80
CA ASP A 436 -51.92 -4.40 16.92
C ASP A 436 -52.53 -5.48 17.85
N GLU A 437 -53.79 -5.87 17.63
CA GLU A 437 -54.47 -6.96 18.31
C GLU A 437 -53.96 -8.33 17.83
N ALA A 438 -54.12 -9.35 18.68
CA ALA A 438 -53.74 -10.71 18.30
C ALA A 438 -54.73 -11.19 17.23
N VAL A 439 -54.24 -11.52 16.03
CA VAL A 439 -55.05 -12.23 15.05
C VAL A 439 -55.31 -13.61 15.64
N ASN A 440 -56.51 -13.83 16.17
CA ASN A 440 -57.01 -15.17 16.45
C ASN A 440 -57.16 -15.86 15.08
N ILE A 441 -56.10 -16.53 14.63
CA ILE A 441 -56.22 -17.53 13.58
C ILE A 441 -57.02 -18.65 14.23
N GLY A 442 -58.32 -18.67 13.92
CA GLY A 442 -59.28 -19.60 14.48
C GLY A 442 -58.76 -21.03 14.40
N ARG A 443 -59.00 -21.76 15.49
CA ARG A 443 -59.09 -23.21 15.45
C ARG A 443 -60.56 -23.57 15.23
#